data_AF-A0A348G656-F1
#
_entry.id   AF-A0A348G656-F1
#
_cell.length_a   1.000
_cell.length_b   1.000
_cell.length_c   1.000
_cell.angle_alpha   90.00
_cell.angle_beta   90.00
_cell.angle_gamma   90.00
#
_symmetry.space_group_name_H-M   'P 1'
#
loop_
_entity.id
_entity.type
_entity.pdbx_description
1 polymer ?
#
loop_
_entity_poly.entity_id
_entity_poly.type
_entity_poly.pdbx_seq_one_letter_code
_entity_poly.pdbx_strand_id
1 'polypeptide(L)'
;MKRTLLLILTLVVSAMSIEDIAEKMAIDLEMTRAEVQTCFDKTNVTLEDLMQVGKIMNDDLQTVDFDDSALRAGCFFKCLCHKKGAMTGARVNVDRIKGIIRSVLKKEARPTLEANLVAKLFQVLDTCVNRVNSITNECEVSLKYILCCGKEMKLINRSNNDDE
;
A
#
# COMPACT_ATOMS: atom_id res chain seq x y z
N MET A 1 -6.71 -31.99 41.99
CA MET A 1 -7.07 -31.61 40.60
C MET A 1 -7.61 -30.20 40.61
N LYS A 2 -6.94 -29.22 39.98
CA LYS A 2 -7.43 -27.83 39.69
C LYS A 2 -6.32 -26.87 39.19
N ARG A 3 -5.05 -27.30 39.17
CA ARG A 3 -3.94 -26.51 38.59
C ARG A 3 -3.82 -26.59 37.06
N THR A 4 -4.57 -27.49 36.41
CA THR A 4 -4.52 -27.72 34.96
C THR A 4 -5.41 -26.77 34.14
N LEU A 5 -6.21 -25.93 34.78
CA LEU A 5 -7.15 -25.01 34.12
C LEU A 5 -6.52 -23.65 33.74
N LEU A 6 -5.28 -23.39 34.14
CA LEU A 6 -4.58 -22.11 33.89
C LEU A 6 -3.77 -22.06 32.58
N LEU A 7 -3.75 -23.15 31.80
CA LEU A 7 -2.96 -23.22 30.56
C LEU A 7 -3.80 -23.06 29.27
N ILE A 8 -5.11 -22.87 29.36
CA ILE A 8 -6.01 -22.74 28.19
C ILE A 8 -6.28 -21.26 27.82
N LEU A 9 -5.72 -20.31 28.58
CA LEU A 9 -5.63 -18.90 28.18
C LEU A 9 -4.37 -18.65 27.32
N THR A 10 -4.04 -19.60 26.45
CA THR A 10 -3.16 -19.33 25.31
C THR A 10 -3.87 -18.32 24.42
N LEU A 11 -3.50 -17.05 24.60
CA LEU A 11 -3.61 -15.94 23.67
C LEU A 11 -4.02 -16.42 22.27
N VAL A 12 -5.31 -16.25 21.93
CA VAL A 12 -5.72 -16.17 20.53
C VAL A 12 -5.18 -14.83 20.04
N VAL A 13 -3.88 -14.78 19.75
CA VAL A 13 -3.37 -13.79 18.81
C VAL A 13 -3.96 -14.24 17.49
N SER A 14 -5.04 -13.59 17.06
CA SER A 14 -5.53 -13.74 15.70
C SER A 14 -4.44 -13.23 14.77
N ALA A 15 -3.51 -14.11 14.40
CA ALA A 15 -2.55 -13.82 13.35
C ALA A 15 -3.37 -13.58 12.08
N MET A 16 -3.31 -12.37 11.53
CA MET A 16 -3.91 -12.09 10.22
C MET A 16 -3.29 -13.05 9.21
N SER A 17 -4.12 -13.74 8.44
CA SER A 17 -3.65 -14.62 7.37
C SER A 17 -3.38 -13.83 6.09
N ILE A 18 -2.63 -14.42 5.16
CA ILE A 18 -2.50 -13.89 3.79
C ILE A 18 -3.87 -13.79 3.12
N GLU A 19 -4.78 -14.71 3.43
CA GLU A 19 -6.14 -14.71 2.88
C GLU A 19 -6.94 -13.47 3.31
N ASP A 20 -6.89 -13.12 4.59
CA ASP A 20 -7.56 -11.93 5.13
C ASP A 20 -7.02 -10.65 4.48
N ILE A 21 -5.71 -10.61 4.23
CA ILE A 21 -5.04 -9.48 3.59
C ILE A 21 -5.37 -9.40 2.10
N ALA A 22 -5.39 -10.55 1.42
CA ALA A 22 -5.77 -10.62 0.03
C ALA A 22 -7.23 -10.17 -0.17
N GLU A 23 -8.13 -10.55 0.75
CA GLU A 23 -9.51 -10.09 0.77
C GLU A 23 -9.61 -8.59 1.00
N LYS A 24 -8.92 -8.06 2.01
CA LYS A 24 -8.91 -6.61 2.28
C LYS A 24 -8.37 -5.82 1.08
N MET A 25 -7.25 -6.23 0.51
CA MET A 25 -6.67 -5.58 -0.67
C MET A 25 -7.57 -5.70 -1.89
N ALA A 26 -8.28 -6.81 -2.06
CA ALA A 26 -9.24 -6.98 -3.14
C ALA A 26 -10.37 -5.94 -3.02
N ILE A 27 -10.89 -5.72 -1.82
CA ILE A 27 -11.88 -4.67 -1.55
C ILE A 27 -11.30 -3.29 -1.85
N ASP A 28 -10.17 -2.93 -1.22
CA ASP A 28 -9.56 -1.59 -1.30
C ASP A 28 -9.15 -1.22 -2.74
N LEU A 29 -8.75 -2.22 -3.53
CA LEU A 29 -8.31 -2.00 -4.91
C LEU A 29 -9.44 -2.21 -5.93
N GLU A 30 -10.65 -2.59 -5.53
CA GLU A 30 -11.73 -3.06 -6.44
C GLU A 30 -11.24 -4.20 -7.36
N MET A 31 -10.53 -5.19 -6.81
CA MET A 31 -10.05 -6.39 -7.50
C MET A 31 -10.76 -7.64 -6.98
N THR A 32 -10.63 -8.75 -7.69
CA THR A 32 -11.02 -10.05 -7.12
C THR A 32 -9.93 -10.57 -6.18
N ARG A 33 -10.33 -11.33 -5.16
CA ARG A 33 -9.38 -12.02 -4.26
C ARG A 33 -8.39 -12.89 -5.05
N ALA A 34 -8.86 -13.59 -6.08
CA ALA A 34 -8.02 -14.43 -6.93
C ALA A 34 -6.92 -13.63 -7.65
N GLU A 35 -7.21 -12.40 -8.09
CA GLU A 35 -6.21 -11.55 -8.73
C GLU A 35 -5.11 -11.10 -7.76
N VAL A 36 -5.48 -10.80 -6.51
CA VAL A 36 -4.53 -10.45 -5.45
C VAL A 36 -3.70 -11.68 -5.04
N GLN A 37 -4.35 -12.83 -4.86
CA GLN A 37 -3.69 -14.10 -4.54
C GLN A 37 -2.66 -14.47 -5.61
N THR A 38 -3.00 -14.30 -6.89
CA THR A 38 -2.06 -14.52 -8.00
C THR A 38 -0.81 -13.65 -7.85
N CYS A 39 -0.92 -12.44 -7.31
CA CYS A 39 0.25 -11.60 -7.08
C CYS A 39 1.08 -12.10 -5.89
N PHE A 40 0.46 -12.58 -4.81
CA PHE A 40 1.17 -13.24 -3.72
C PHE A 40 2.01 -14.42 -4.23
N ASP A 41 1.37 -15.31 -4.98
CA ASP A 41 2.00 -16.54 -5.49
C ASP A 41 3.14 -16.23 -6.45
N LYS A 42 2.98 -15.24 -7.33
CA LYS A 42 4.00 -14.86 -8.33
C LYS A 42 5.25 -14.26 -7.73
N THR A 43 5.13 -13.53 -6.62
CA THR A 43 6.25 -12.78 -6.05
C THR A 43 6.85 -13.46 -4.83
N ASN A 44 6.24 -14.56 -4.37
CA ASN A 44 6.61 -15.26 -3.15
C ASN A 44 6.73 -14.30 -1.95
N VAL A 45 5.84 -13.29 -1.91
CA VAL A 45 5.84 -12.29 -0.85
C VAL A 45 5.14 -12.87 0.38
N THR A 46 5.71 -12.61 1.56
CA THR A 46 5.15 -13.03 2.82
C THR A 46 4.41 -11.89 3.52
N LEU A 47 3.65 -12.21 4.57
CA LEU A 47 3.07 -11.19 5.43
C LEU A 47 4.16 -10.31 6.08
N GLU A 48 5.26 -10.93 6.52
CA GLU A 48 6.37 -10.22 7.15
C GLU A 48 6.98 -9.17 6.20
N ASP A 49 7.14 -9.52 4.92
CA ASP A 49 7.62 -8.59 3.89
C ASP A 49 6.72 -7.34 3.78
N LEU A 50 5.39 -7.53 3.81
CA LEU A 50 4.43 -6.43 3.76
C LEU A 50 4.41 -5.60 5.06
N MET A 51 4.55 -6.26 6.21
CA MET A 51 4.65 -5.58 7.50
C MET A 51 5.90 -4.70 7.58
N GLN A 52 7.00 -5.16 7.01
CA GLN A 52 8.23 -4.39 6.92
C GLN A 52 8.04 -3.09 6.14
N VAL A 53 7.29 -3.12 5.03
CA VAL A 53 6.94 -1.89 4.29
C VAL A 53 6.14 -0.93 5.17
N GLY A 54 5.15 -1.44 5.92
CA GLY A 54 4.38 -0.62 6.87
C GLY A 54 5.26 0.01 7.96
N LYS A 55 6.26 -0.74 8.45
CA LYS A 55 7.24 -0.23 9.40
C LYS A 55 8.12 0.86 8.80
N ILE A 56 8.64 0.67 7.59
CA ILE A 56 9.44 1.68 6.88
C ILE A 56 8.65 2.98 6.71
N MET A 57 7.36 2.87 6.33
CA MET A 57 6.49 4.04 6.24
C MET A 57 6.27 4.72 7.60
N ASN A 58 6.13 3.96 8.68
CA ASN A 58 5.85 4.47 10.04
C ASN A 58 7.04 5.14 10.71
N ASP A 59 8.20 4.53 10.60
CA ASP A 59 9.38 4.92 11.35
C ASP A 59 10.21 6.00 10.61
N ASP A 60 9.69 6.54 9.50
CA ASP A 60 10.37 7.52 8.63
C ASP A 60 11.81 7.08 8.28
N LEU A 61 12.04 5.78 8.11
CA LEU A 61 13.37 5.20 7.85
C LEU A 61 13.78 5.52 6.41
N GLN A 62 14.38 6.70 6.22
CA GLN A 62 14.67 7.29 4.90
C GLN A 62 15.80 6.60 4.14
N THR A 63 16.50 5.64 4.75
CA THR A 63 17.81 5.14 4.30
C THR A 63 17.93 3.63 4.32
N VAL A 64 16.82 2.88 4.34
CA VAL A 64 16.91 1.42 4.26
C VAL A 64 17.29 1.08 2.81
N ASP A 65 18.56 0.70 2.60
CA ASP A 65 18.93 -0.10 1.45
C ASP A 65 17.92 -1.24 1.38
N PHE A 66 17.13 -1.29 0.31
CA PHE A 66 16.05 -2.25 0.23
C PHE A 66 16.65 -3.64 0.26
N ASP A 67 16.43 -4.34 1.37
CA ASP A 67 16.71 -5.75 1.43
C ASP A 67 15.75 -6.51 0.50
N ASP A 68 16.07 -7.79 0.30
CA ASP A 68 15.28 -8.64 -0.58
C ASP A 68 13.81 -8.74 -0.14
N SER A 69 13.53 -8.54 1.14
CA SER A 69 12.17 -8.52 1.71
C SER A 69 11.38 -7.31 1.21
N ALA A 70 11.91 -6.10 1.38
CA ALA A 70 11.28 -4.90 0.88
C ALA A 70 11.11 -4.96 -0.65
N LEU A 71 12.09 -5.49 -1.37
CA LEU A 71 12.02 -5.64 -2.82
C LEU A 71 10.95 -6.65 -3.27
N ARG A 72 10.77 -7.78 -2.56
CA ARG A 72 9.65 -8.72 -2.80
C ARG A 72 8.30 -8.03 -2.64
N ALA A 73 8.12 -7.22 -1.60
CA ALA A 73 6.93 -6.41 -1.43
C ALA A 73 6.76 -5.40 -2.58
N GLY A 74 7.85 -4.78 -3.04
CA GLY A 74 7.88 -3.98 -4.26
C GLY A 74 7.33 -4.74 -5.47
N CYS A 75 7.84 -5.94 -5.72
CA CYS A 75 7.35 -6.78 -6.82
C CYS A 75 5.87 -7.15 -6.68
N PHE A 76 5.40 -7.39 -5.46
CA PHE A 76 3.99 -7.63 -5.19
C PHE A 76 3.12 -6.42 -5.59
N PHE A 77 3.50 -5.22 -5.13
CA PHE A 77 2.80 -4.00 -5.51
C PHE A 77 2.87 -3.72 -7.01
N LYS A 78 4.01 -3.99 -7.65
CA LYS A 78 4.15 -3.93 -9.11
C LYS A 78 3.12 -4.83 -9.79
N CYS A 79 2.94 -6.05 -9.32
CA CYS A 79 1.94 -6.98 -9.88
C CYS A 79 0.52 -6.40 -9.80
N LEU A 80 0.14 -5.85 -8.65
CA LEU A 80 -1.17 -5.21 -8.45
C LEU A 80 -1.34 -3.98 -9.37
N CYS A 81 -0.33 -3.11 -9.42
CA CYS A 81 -0.35 -1.92 -10.25
C CYS A 81 -0.45 -2.25 -11.75
N HIS A 82 0.25 -3.28 -12.22
CA HIS A 82 0.14 -3.80 -13.59
C HIS A 82 -1.29 -4.26 -13.88
N LYS A 83 -1.89 -5.08 -12.99
CA LYS A 83 -3.28 -5.56 -13.14
C LYS A 83 -4.30 -4.43 -13.20
N LYS A 84 -4.10 -3.34 -12.46
CA LYS A 84 -4.97 -2.15 -12.49
C LYS A 84 -4.72 -1.20 -13.65
N GLY A 85 -3.68 -1.46 -14.45
CA GLY A 85 -3.20 -0.54 -15.49
C GLY A 85 -2.58 0.73 -14.93
N ALA A 86 -2.26 0.76 -13.63
CA ALA A 86 -1.61 1.87 -12.94
C ALA A 86 -0.10 1.93 -13.25
N MET A 87 0.46 0.90 -13.87
CA MET A 87 1.85 0.86 -14.33
C MET A 87 1.95 0.15 -15.68
N THR A 88 2.92 0.55 -16.50
CA THR A 88 3.32 -0.13 -17.73
C THR A 88 4.84 -0.16 -17.79
N GLY A 89 5.40 -1.36 -17.67
CA GLY A 89 6.82 -1.51 -17.37
C GLY A 89 7.19 -0.79 -16.06
N ALA A 90 8.30 -0.05 -16.09
CA ALA A 90 8.78 0.78 -14.98
C ALA A 90 8.09 2.15 -14.87
N ARG A 91 7.08 2.45 -15.70
CA ARG A 91 6.39 3.75 -15.68
C ARG A 91 5.07 3.65 -14.94
N VAL A 92 4.86 4.57 -14.01
CA VAL A 92 3.59 4.74 -13.30
C VAL A 92 2.65 5.62 -14.12
N ASN A 93 1.43 5.16 -14.33
CA ASN A 93 0.36 5.89 -15.00
C ASN A 93 -0.44 6.69 -13.96
N VAL A 94 0.07 7.87 -13.61
CA VAL A 94 -0.52 8.73 -12.57
C VAL A 94 -1.95 9.14 -12.91
N ASP A 95 -2.25 9.39 -14.19
CA ASP A 95 -3.60 9.79 -14.62
C ASP A 95 -4.60 8.66 -14.44
N ARG A 96 -4.19 7.41 -14.70
CA ARG A 96 -5.01 6.23 -14.40
C ARG A 96 -5.30 6.13 -12.91
N ILE A 97 -4.31 6.33 -12.05
CA ILE A 97 -4.46 6.29 -10.59
C ILE A 97 -5.44 7.39 -10.13
N LYS A 98 -5.26 8.63 -10.59
CA LYS A 98 -6.17 9.75 -10.32
C LYS A 98 -7.60 9.44 -10.78
N GLY A 99 -7.76 8.82 -11.94
CA GLY A 99 -9.05 8.37 -12.45
C GLY A 99 -9.73 7.33 -11.54
N ILE A 100 -8.97 6.35 -11.05
CA ILE A 100 -9.46 5.34 -10.10
C ILE A 100 -9.92 6.02 -8.81
N ILE A 101 -9.11 6.90 -8.23
CA ILE A 101 -9.45 7.65 -7.00
C ILE A 101 -10.75 8.44 -7.19
N ARG A 102 -10.90 9.18 -8.30
CA ARG A 102 -12.15 9.90 -8.58
C ARG A 102 -13.36 8.98 -8.67
N SER A 103 -13.20 7.80 -9.27
CA SER A 103 -14.27 6.80 -9.37
C SER A 103 -14.69 6.30 -7.99
N VAL A 104 -13.72 5.94 -7.13
CA VAL A 104 -13.99 5.48 -5.77
C VAL A 104 -14.68 6.57 -4.95
N LEU A 105 -14.16 7.80 -4.96
CA LEU A 105 -14.75 8.93 -4.22
C LEU A 105 -16.19 9.24 -4.65
N LYS A 106 -16.51 9.07 -5.94
CA LYS A 106 -17.89 9.22 -6.45
C LYS A 106 -18.81 8.10 -5.97
N LYS A 107 -18.35 6.84 -5.97
CA LYS A 107 -19.15 5.68 -5.58
C LYS A 107 -19.49 5.66 -4.09
N GLU A 108 -18.53 6.03 -3.24
CA GLU A 108 -18.71 5.96 -1.79
C GLU A 108 -19.61 7.06 -1.21
N ALA A 109 -20.23 7.91 -2.06
CA ALA A 109 -20.99 9.07 -1.63
C ALA A 109 -20.23 9.84 -0.52
N ARG A 110 -18.91 10.05 -0.74
CA ARG A 110 -18.07 10.98 0.02
C ARG A 110 -17.91 12.31 -0.74
N PRO A 111 -19.00 13.04 -1.07
CA PRO A 111 -18.90 14.31 -1.76
C PRO A 111 -18.24 15.40 -0.89
N THR A 112 -18.13 15.15 0.42
CA THR A 112 -17.54 16.05 1.42
C THR A 112 -16.06 15.84 1.66
N LEU A 113 -15.37 14.93 0.93
CA LEU A 113 -13.92 14.97 0.95
C LEU A 113 -13.50 16.31 0.38
N GLU A 114 -12.92 17.18 1.22
CA GLU A 114 -12.63 18.55 0.84
C GLU A 114 -11.88 18.58 -0.50
N ALA A 115 -12.33 19.42 -1.43
CA ALA A 115 -11.67 19.59 -2.72
C ALA A 115 -10.16 19.86 -2.55
N ASN A 116 -9.79 20.54 -1.47
CA ASN A 116 -8.42 20.78 -1.04
C ASN A 116 -7.66 19.48 -0.74
N LEU A 117 -8.26 18.53 -0.02
CA LEU A 117 -7.63 17.24 0.29
C LEU A 117 -7.44 16.38 -0.97
N VAL A 118 -8.41 16.40 -1.90
CA VAL A 118 -8.28 15.72 -3.20
C VAL A 118 -7.15 16.34 -4.03
N ALA A 119 -7.04 17.66 -4.04
CA ALA A 119 -5.96 18.36 -4.73
C ALA A 119 -4.59 18.03 -4.12
N LYS A 120 -4.46 18.05 -2.79
CA LYS A 120 -3.25 17.64 -2.06
C LYS A 120 -2.88 16.19 -2.40
N LEU A 121 -3.84 15.26 -2.41
CA LEU A 121 -3.61 13.86 -2.81
C LEU A 121 -3.08 13.76 -4.24
N PHE A 122 -3.65 14.48 -5.20
CA PHE A 122 -3.17 14.47 -6.58
C PHE A 122 -1.77 15.04 -6.72
N GLN A 123 -1.45 16.10 -5.97
CA GLN A 123 -0.10 16.67 -5.93
C GLN A 123 0.92 15.67 -5.36
N VAL A 124 0.53 14.86 -4.36
CA VAL A 124 1.38 13.79 -3.83
C VAL A 124 1.68 12.75 -4.90
N LEU A 125 0.66 12.31 -5.64
CA LEU A 125 0.85 11.32 -6.71
C LEU A 125 1.83 11.86 -7.77
N ASP A 126 1.68 13.12 -8.19
CA ASP A 126 2.58 13.75 -9.16
C ASP A 126 4.01 13.88 -8.63
N THR A 127 4.16 14.30 -7.37
CA THR A 127 5.46 14.41 -6.71
C THR A 127 6.16 13.06 -6.66
N CYS A 128 5.45 12.02 -6.27
CA CYS A 128 6.02 10.68 -6.14
C CYS A 128 6.32 10.03 -7.48
N VAL A 129 5.53 10.30 -8.52
CA VAL A 129 5.82 9.81 -9.88
C VAL A 129 7.13 10.38 -10.40
N ASN A 130 7.38 11.67 -10.15
CA ASN A 130 8.59 12.34 -10.59
C ASN A 130 9.84 11.81 -9.87
N ARG A 131 9.72 11.40 -8.60
CA ARG A 131 10.83 10.83 -7.82
C ARG A 131 11.29 9.45 -8.31
N VAL A 132 10.42 8.71 -8.99
CA VAL A 132 10.72 7.35 -9.47
C VAL A 132 10.95 7.25 -10.98
N ASN A 133 10.73 8.34 -11.73
CA ASN A 133 10.79 8.36 -13.19
C ASN A 133 12.16 7.90 -13.77
N SER A 134 13.26 8.12 -13.05
CA SER A 134 14.59 7.71 -13.49
C SER A 134 14.92 6.24 -13.21
N ILE A 135 14.06 5.51 -12.51
CA ILE A 135 14.32 4.14 -12.07
C ILE A 135 13.75 3.15 -13.09
N THR A 136 14.52 2.11 -13.41
CA THR A 136 14.17 1.13 -14.44
C THR A 136 13.69 -0.21 -13.88
N ASN A 137 14.07 -0.55 -12.64
CA ASN A 137 13.56 -1.74 -11.97
C ASN A 137 12.11 -1.52 -11.54
N GLU A 138 11.19 -2.32 -12.08
CA GLU A 138 9.75 -2.13 -11.85
C GLU A 138 9.34 -2.37 -10.39
N CYS A 139 9.98 -3.32 -9.70
CA CYS A 139 9.72 -3.61 -8.29
C CYS A 139 10.24 -2.48 -7.39
N GLU A 140 11.39 -1.89 -7.75
CA GLU A 140 11.95 -0.75 -7.03
C GLU A 140 11.10 0.51 -7.23
N VAL A 141 10.62 0.73 -8.47
CA VAL A 141 9.69 1.84 -8.79
C VAL A 141 8.43 1.74 -7.95
N SER A 142 7.75 0.59 -7.94
CA SER A 142 6.50 0.43 -7.20
C SER A 142 6.71 0.62 -5.71
N LEU A 143 7.79 0.06 -5.14
CA LEU A 143 8.13 0.21 -3.73
C LEU A 143 8.39 1.66 -3.37
N LYS A 144 9.31 2.34 -4.07
CA LYS A 144 9.66 3.74 -3.80
C LYS A 144 8.48 4.67 -4.01
N TYR A 145 7.64 4.41 -5.01
CA TYR A 145 6.44 5.19 -5.28
C TYR A 145 5.45 5.09 -4.11
N ILE A 146 5.17 3.86 -3.65
CA ILE A 146 4.24 3.62 -2.54
C ILE A 146 4.77 4.20 -1.22
N LEU A 147 6.06 4.02 -0.93
CA LEU A 147 6.70 4.62 0.25
C LEU A 147 6.63 6.16 0.19
N CYS A 148 6.89 6.75 -0.97
CA CYS A 148 6.75 8.19 -1.17
C CYS A 148 5.31 8.65 -0.88
N CYS A 149 4.30 8.01 -1.48
CA CYS A 149 2.90 8.39 -1.26
C CYS A 149 2.50 8.24 0.21
N GLY A 150 2.91 7.16 0.87
CA GLY A 150 2.65 6.95 2.29
C GLY A 150 3.25 8.05 3.18
N LYS A 151 4.49 8.47 2.88
CA LYS A 151 5.18 9.55 3.61
C LYS A 151 4.50 10.90 3.41
N GLU A 152 4.26 11.30 2.16
CA GLU A 152 3.66 12.60 1.85
C GLU A 152 2.21 12.71 2.39
N MET A 153 1.44 11.61 2.33
CA MET A 153 0.09 11.57 2.93
C MET A 153 0.10 11.75 4.45
N LYS A 154 1.12 11.23 5.14
CA LYS A 154 1.28 11.48 6.59
C LYS A 154 1.56 12.94 6.90
N LEU A 155 2.34 13.62 6.07
CA LEU A 155 2.60 15.04 6.22
C LEU A 155 1.31 15.84 6.07
N ILE A 156 0.48 15.51 5.07
CA ILE A 156 -0.85 16.14 4.89
C ILE A 156 -1.73 15.94 6.14
N ASN A 157 -1.80 14.72 6.66
CA ASN A 157 -2.62 14.43 7.84
C ASN A 157 -2.11 15.14 9.10
N ARG A 158 -0.78 15.27 9.27
CA ARG A 158 -0.21 16.03 10.40
C ARG A 158 -0.58 17.51 10.30
N SER A 159 -0.36 18.14 9.14
CA SER A 159 -0.68 19.56 8.95
C SER A 159 -2.17 19.87 9.16
N ASN A 160 -3.08 19.00 8.73
CA ASN A 160 -4.51 19.22 8.95
C ASN A 160 -4.92 19.11 10.43
N ASN A 161 -4.19 18.33 11.26
CA ASN A 161 -4.47 18.21 12.69
C ASN A 161 -3.88 19.38 13.51
N ASP A 162 -2.92 20.12 12.95
CA ASP A 162 -2.34 21.30 13.60
C ASP A 162 -3.16 22.57 13.31
N ASP A 163 -4.07 22.51 12.32
CA ASP A 163 -4.96 23.61 11.88
C ASP A 163 -6.36 23.57 12.53
N GLU A 164 -6.65 22.58 13.41
CA GLU A 164 -7.92 22.40 14.16
C GLU A 164 -7.75 22.73 15.65
#